data_AF-A0A1E5IHG2-F1
#
_entry.id   AF-A0A1E5IHG2-F1
#
_cell.length_a   1.000
_cell.length_b   1.000
_cell.length_c   1.000
_cell.angle_alpha   90.00
_cell.angle_beta   90.00
_cell.angle_gamma   90.00
#
_symmetry.space_group_name_H-M   'P 1'
#
loop_
_entity.id
_entity.type
_entity.pdbx_description
1 polymer ?
#
loop_
_entity_poly.entity_id
_entity_poly.type
_entity_poly.pdbx_seq_one_letter_code
_entity_poly.pdbx_strand_id
1 'polypeptide(L)'
;MNLANKITIVRICMVPFFILFMEIGGFYNSVLALVVFCAASITDMLDGQIARRNKTVTPLGIFLDPIADKLLISAAFIYFVDIPMLGIAAWMVIIIIAREFIITGLRSIAAVRNVMIPADKSGKFKTLSQIIVIIVTMVILIAYEAFFEFVGLTPDALRLYDFGSYATLSLIMEKMPFWATIVAVMFTIYSGVNYILKYRKLFSENG
;
A
#
# COMPACT_ATOMS: atom_id res chain seq x y z
N MET A 1 -26.29 9.85 -5.89
CA MET A 1 -25.02 9.20 -5.51
C MET A 1 -25.06 8.87 -4.03
N ASN A 2 -24.78 7.63 -3.65
CA ASN A 2 -24.78 7.20 -2.25
C ASN A 2 -23.58 7.74 -1.49
N LEU A 3 -23.70 7.80 -0.17
CA LEU A 3 -22.62 8.24 0.73
C LEU A 3 -21.35 7.42 0.53
N ALA A 4 -21.47 6.10 0.38
CA ALA A 4 -20.34 5.21 0.09
C ALA A 4 -19.59 5.61 -1.18
N ASN A 5 -20.31 5.83 -2.30
CA ASN A 5 -19.67 6.26 -3.56
C ASN A 5 -18.94 7.60 -3.43
N LYS A 6 -19.45 8.53 -2.62
CA LYS A 6 -18.76 9.82 -2.39
C LYS A 6 -17.43 9.61 -1.68
N ILE A 7 -17.37 8.71 -0.70
CA ILE A 7 -16.15 8.46 0.05
C ILE A 7 -15.14 7.68 -0.81
N THR A 8 -15.58 6.70 -1.61
CA THR A 8 -14.73 6.03 -2.62
C THR A 8 -14.12 7.05 -3.60
N ILE A 9 -14.92 7.99 -4.12
CA ILE A 9 -14.42 9.03 -5.03
C ILE A 9 -13.44 9.95 -4.34
N VAL A 10 -13.74 10.40 -3.11
CA VAL A 10 -12.81 11.22 -2.32
C VAL A 10 -11.49 10.50 -2.12
N ARG A 11 -11.50 9.19 -1.83
CA ARG A 11 -10.28 8.39 -1.67
C ARG A 11 -9.47 8.30 -2.96
N ILE A 12 -10.12 8.07 -4.10
CA ILE A 12 -9.45 8.08 -5.42
C ILE A 12 -8.82 9.45 -5.65
N CYS A 13 -9.55 10.54 -5.37
CA CYS A 13 -9.05 11.90 -5.51
C CYS A 13 -7.87 12.19 -4.56
N MET A 14 -7.81 11.58 -3.37
CA MET A 14 -6.70 11.74 -2.43
C MET A 14 -5.38 11.16 -2.95
N VAL A 15 -5.40 10.18 -3.87
CA VAL A 15 -4.16 9.56 -4.35
C VAL A 15 -3.28 10.52 -5.16
N PRO A 16 -3.81 11.28 -6.15
CA PRO A 16 -3.03 12.33 -6.80
C PRO A 16 -2.42 13.35 -5.83
N PHE A 17 -3.14 13.74 -4.77
CA PHE A 17 -2.58 14.66 -3.76
C PHE A 17 -1.45 14.00 -2.96
N PHE A 18 -1.60 12.74 -2.60
CA PHE A 18 -0.53 11.96 -1.97
C PHE A 18 0.73 11.97 -2.85
N ILE A 19 0.61 11.63 -4.14
CA ILE A 19 1.74 11.64 -5.07
C ILE A 19 2.31 13.04 -5.24
N LEU A 20 1.47 14.06 -5.37
CA LEU A 20 1.90 15.46 -5.49
C LEU A 20 2.75 15.90 -4.30
N PHE A 21 2.33 15.59 -3.07
CA PHE A 21 3.11 15.93 -1.87
C PHE A 21 4.42 15.17 -1.79
N MET A 22 4.42 13.90 -2.21
CA MET A 22 5.66 13.11 -2.29
C MET A 22 6.63 13.69 -3.34
N GLU A 23 6.12 14.17 -4.48
CA GLU A 23 6.90 14.74 -5.59
C GLU A 23 7.51 16.09 -5.23
N ILE A 24 6.76 16.96 -4.55
CA ILE A 24 7.29 18.24 -4.07
C ILE A 24 8.43 18.00 -3.08
N GLY A 25 8.33 16.94 -2.26
CA GLY A 25 9.34 16.52 -1.31
C GLY A 25 9.57 17.53 -0.17
N GLY A 26 10.48 17.19 0.73
CA GLY A 26 10.81 18.00 1.91
C GLY A 26 9.89 17.73 3.09
N PHE A 27 10.40 18.02 4.29
CA PHE A 27 9.84 17.53 5.55
C PHE A 27 8.35 17.78 5.68
N TYR A 28 7.91 19.02 5.46
CA TYR A 28 6.51 19.40 5.59
C TYR A 28 5.60 18.68 4.59
N ASN A 29 6.04 18.51 3.33
CA ASN A 29 5.24 17.85 2.31
C ASN A 29 5.19 16.34 2.53
N SER A 30 6.28 15.70 2.96
CA SER A 30 6.27 14.28 3.31
C SER A 30 5.38 13.98 4.51
N VAL A 31 5.31 14.89 5.50
CA VAL A 31 4.35 14.81 6.61
C VAL A 31 2.91 14.94 6.09
N LEU A 32 2.64 15.90 5.19
CA LEU A 32 1.32 16.05 4.57
C LEU A 32 0.93 14.80 3.76
N ALA A 33 1.86 14.23 2.99
CA ALA A 33 1.66 12.99 2.26
C ALA A 33 1.27 11.85 3.21
N LEU A 34 1.95 11.72 4.36
CA LEU A 34 1.65 10.69 5.36
C LEU A 34 0.25 10.88 5.94
N VAL A 35 -0.14 12.13 6.23
CA VAL A 35 -1.48 12.45 6.72
C VAL A 35 -2.54 12.08 5.68
N VAL A 36 -2.34 12.43 4.41
CA VAL A 36 -3.25 12.05 3.32
C VAL A 36 -3.34 10.54 3.19
N PHE A 37 -2.22 9.82 3.20
CA PHE A 37 -2.19 8.37 3.11
C PHE A 37 -2.96 7.72 4.26
N CYS A 38 -2.74 8.18 5.51
CA CYS A 38 -3.45 7.69 6.68
C CYS A 38 -4.95 7.97 6.60
N ALA A 39 -5.34 9.20 6.21
CA ALA A 39 -6.74 9.58 6.05
C ALA A 39 -7.43 8.73 4.97
N ALA A 40 -6.79 8.53 3.82
CA ALA A 40 -7.29 7.70 2.74
C ALA A 40 -7.40 6.21 3.14
N SER A 41 -6.47 5.70 3.96
CA SER A 41 -6.51 4.32 4.47
C SER A 41 -7.59 4.13 5.55
N ILE A 42 -7.82 5.13 6.41
CA ILE A 42 -8.86 5.07 7.45
C ILE A 42 -10.25 5.17 6.82
N THR A 43 -10.44 6.04 5.83
CA THR A 43 -11.72 6.17 5.12
C THR A 43 -12.14 4.84 4.45
N ASP A 44 -11.18 4.04 3.96
CA ASP A 44 -11.43 2.67 3.50
C ASP A 44 -12.02 1.75 4.57
N MET A 45 -11.39 1.74 5.73
CA MET A 45 -11.83 0.89 6.83
C MET A 45 -13.23 1.26 7.33
N LEU A 46 -13.57 2.56 7.32
CA LEU A 46 -14.87 3.08 7.73
C LEU A 46 -15.97 2.81 6.68
N ASP A 47 -15.68 2.99 5.39
CA ASP A 47 -16.62 2.73 4.29
C ASP A 47 -17.08 1.29 4.24
N GLY A 48 -16.16 0.35 4.40
CA GLY A 48 -16.48 -1.07 4.43
C GLY A 48 -17.49 -1.43 5.52
N GLN A 49 -17.58 -0.65 6.59
CA GLN A 49 -18.56 -0.86 7.68
C GLN A 49 -19.91 -0.18 7.38
N ILE A 50 -19.90 1.02 6.81
CA ILE A 50 -21.11 1.81 6.54
C ILE A 50 -21.85 1.29 5.29
N ALA A 51 -21.14 0.91 4.23
CA ALA A 51 -21.73 0.39 3.00
C ALA A 51 -22.52 -0.91 3.22
N ARG A 52 -22.10 -1.75 4.17
CA ARG A 52 -22.82 -2.98 4.57
C ARG A 52 -24.18 -2.71 5.20
N ARG A 53 -24.44 -1.50 5.70
CA ARG A 53 -25.71 -1.15 6.38
C ARG A 53 -26.76 -0.55 5.44
N ASN A 54 -26.37 0.09 4.35
CA ASN A 54 -27.31 0.94 3.59
C ASN A 54 -27.96 0.28 2.35
N LYS A 55 -27.63 -0.96 1.96
CA LYS A 55 -28.24 -1.71 0.82
C LYS A 55 -28.33 -0.95 -0.53
N THR A 56 -27.70 0.22 -0.65
CA THR A 56 -27.82 1.07 -1.83
C THR A 56 -26.57 0.87 -2.68
N VAL A 57 -26.61 -0.16 -3.52
CA VAL A 57 -25.46 -0.58 -4.34
C VAL A 57 -25.69 -0.10 -5.78
N THR A 58 -24.80 0.74 -6.30
CA THR A 58 -24.84 1.17 -7.71
C THR A 58 -23.85 0.35 -8.54
N PRO A 59 -24.15 -0.01 -9.80
CA PRO A 59 -23.23 -0.78 -10.66
C PRO A 59 -21.83 -0.17 -10.78
N LEU A 60 -21.75 1.17 -10.89
CA LEU A 60 -20.49 1.91 -10.96
C LEU A 60 -19.67 1.82 -9.66
N GLY A 61 -20.32 1.87 -8.50
CA GLY A 61 -19.65 1.72 -7.19
C GLY A 61 -19.06 0.32 -6.99
N ILE A 62 -19.78 -0.74 -7.42
CA ILE A 62 -19.28 -2.13 -7.34
C ILE A 62 -17.97 -2.30 -8.11
N PHE A 63 -17.85 -1.63 -9.25
CA PHE A 63 -16.66 -1.70 -10.09
C PHE A 63 -15.51 -0.84 -9.55
N LEU A 64 -15.82 0.37 -9.06
CA LEU A 64 -14.79 1.29 -8.57
C LEU A 64 -14.22 0.92 -7.19
N ASP A 65 -15.00 0.31 -6.30
CA ASP A 65 -14.56 -0.02 -4.94
C ASP A 65 -13.28 -0.91 -4.93
N PRO A 66 -13.23 -2.07 -5.63
CA PRO A 66 -12.03 -2.90 -5.65
C PRO A 66 -10.81 -2.24 -6.29
N ILE A 67 -11.03 -1.28 -7.20
CA ILE A 67 -9.95 -0.54 -7.87
C ILE A 67 -9.40 0.50 -6.90
N ALA A 68 -10.26 1.31 -6.29
CA ALA A 68 -9.91 2.34 -5.33
C ALA A 68 -9.16 1.77 -4.12
N ASP A 69 -9.61 0.61 -3.61
CA ASP A 69 -8.99 -0.10 -2.49
C ASP A 69 -7.52 -0.47 -2.74
N LYS A 70 -7.14 -0.67 -4.01
CA LYS A 70 -5.78 -1.08 -4.39
C LYS A 70 -4.94 0.04 -4.97
N LEU A 71 -5.58 1.12 -5.41
CA LEU A 71 -4.93 2.23 -6.07
C LEU A 71 -3.97 2.95 -5.12
N LEU A 72 -4.38 3.28 -3.89
CA LEU A 72 -3.54 4.00 -2.92
C LEU A 72 -2.26 3.21 -2.56
N ILE A 73 -2.41 1.93 -2.19
CA ILE A 73 -1.28 1.07 -1.81
C ILE A 73 -0.34 0.87 -3.01
N SER A 74 -0.90 0.65 -4.20
CA SER A 74 -0.09 0.48 -5.42
C SER A 74 0.66 1.75 -5.77
N ALA A 75 0.01 2.91 -5.69
CA ALA A 75 0.62 4.21 -5.97
C ALA A 75 1.79 4.50 -5.02
N ALA A 76 1.64 4.22 -3.72
CA ALA A 76 2.72 4.37 -2.75
C ALA A 76 3.92 3.48 -3.07
N PHE A 77 3.70 2.18 -3.31
CA PHE A 77 4.80 1.27 -3.64
C PHE A 77 5.47 1.62 -4.99
N ILE A 78 4.69 2.00 -6.00
CA ILE A 78 5.24 2.43 -7.30
C ILE A 78 6.14 3.65 -7.10
N TYR A 79 5.68 4.65 -6.35
CA TYR A 79 6.46 5.85 -6.09
C TYR A 79 7.76 5.53 -5.33
N PHE A 80 7.72 4.60 -4.36
CA PHE A 80 8.91 4.21 -3.62
C PHE A 80 10.00 3.54 -4.47
N VAL A 81 9.67 2.96 -5.62
CA VAL A 81 10.67 2.43 -6.56
C VAL A 81 11.53 3.57 -7.12
N ASP A 82 10.95 4.76 -7.27
CA ASP A 82 11.64 5.93 -7.81
C ASP A 82 12.56 6.61 -6.79
N ILE A 83 12.51 6.21 -5.51
CA ILE A 83 13.39 6.72 -4.45
C ILE A 83 14.54 5.72 -4.24
N PRO A 84 15.73 5.92 -4.82
CA PRO A 84 16.78 4.89 -4.86
C PRO A 84 17.28 4.53 -3.45
N MET A 85 17.26 5.50 -2.55
CA MET A 85 17.67 5.37 -1.15
C MET A 85 16.88 4.31 -0.38
N LEU A 86 15.61 4.07 -0.73
CA LEU A 86 14.79 3.06 -0.05
C LEU A 86 15.19 1.63 -0.44
N GLY A 87 15.94 1.46 -1.53
CA GLY A 87 16.36 0.17 -2.05
C GLY A 87 15.19 -0.70 -2.53
N ILE A 88 13.98 -0.15 -2.68
CA ILE A 88 12.78 -0.91 -3.06
C ILE A 88 12.86 -1.24 -4.54
N ALA A 89 13.11 -2.51 -4.84
CA ALA A 89 13.26 -2.97 -6.22
C ALA A 89 11.90 -3.16 -6.92
N ALA A 90 11.82 -2.79 -8.20
CA ALA A 90 10.59 -2.89 -9.00
C ALA A 90 9.95 -4.29 -8.98
N TRP A 91 10.75 -5.36 -8.96
CA TRP A 91 10.24 -6.73 -8.93
C TRP A 91 9.39 -7.02 -7.68
N MET A 92 9.70 -6.41 -6.53
CA MET A 92 8.92 -6.56 -5.30
C MET A 92 7.53 -5.97 -5.47
N VAL A 93 7.48 -4.76 -6.03
CA VAL A 93 6.25 -4.01 -6.28
C VAL A 93 5.40 -4.70 -7.35
N ILE A 94 6.03 -5.23 -8.40
CA ILE A 94 5.35 -6.03 -9.43
C ILE A 94 4.67 -7.24 -8.80
N ILE A 95 5.34 -8.00 -7.93
CA ILE A 95 4.72 -9.15 -7.24
C ILE A 95 3.53 -8.70 -6.39
N ILE A 96 3.69 -7.61 -5.64
CA ILE A 96 2.63 -7.03 -4.80
C ILE A 96 1.39 -6.71 -5.64
N ILE A 97 1.58 -5.98 -6.73
CA ILE A 97 0.52 -5.49 -7.60
C ILE A 97 -0.12 -6.64 -8.39
N ALA A 98 0.69 -7.46 -9.04
CA ALA A 98 0.22 -8.59 -9.86
C ALA A 98 -0.69 -9.51 -9.04
N ARG A 99 -0.30 -9.81 -7.79
CA ARG A 99 -1.14 -10.62 -6.89
C ARG A 99 -2.49 -9.96 -6.63
N GLU A 100 -2.54 -8.66 -6.36
CA GLU A 100 -3.82 -7.97 -6.11
C GLU A 100 -4.76 -8.04 -7.30
N PHE A 101 -4.24 -7.87 -8.52
CA PHE A 101 -5.03 -8.03 -9.74
C PHE A 101 -5.48 -9.48 -9.96
N ILE A 102 -4.60 -10.47 -9.77
CA ILE A 102 -4.94 -11.90 -9.94
C ILE A 102 -6.09 -12.31 -9.01
N ILE A 103 -5.98 -12.02 -7.71
CA ILE A 103 -7.00 -12.45 -6.73
C ILE A 103 -8.32 -11.68 -6.92
N THR A 104 -8.25 -10.40 -7.27
CA THR A 104 -9.45 -9.59 -7.56
C THR A 104 -10.14 -10.09 -8.84
N GLY A 105 -9.37 -10.39 -9.88
CA GLY A 105 -9.87 -10.97 -11.15
C GLY A 105 -10.51 -12.34 -10.95
N LEU A 106 -9.85 -13.25 -10.22
CA LEU A 106 -10.42 -14.57 -9.89
C LEU A 106 -11.76 -14.45 -9.16
N ARG A 107 -11.86 -13.51 -8.21
CA ARG A 107 -13.11 -13.26 -7.49
C ARG A 107 -14.20 -12.69 -8.39
N SER A 108 -13.84 -11.80 -9.32
CA SER A 108 -14.77 -11.25 -10.31
C SER A 108 -15.33 -12.35 -11.22
N ILE A 109 -14.47 -13.24 -11.74
CA ILE A 109 -14.89 -14.38 -12.57
C ILE A 109 -15.80 -15.33 -11.79
N ALA A 110 -15.46 -15.65 -10.54
CA ALA A 110 -16.30 -16.49 -9.69
C ALA A 110 -17.69 -15.85 -9.43
N ALA A 111 -17.74 -14.54 -9.21
CA ALA A 111 -18.99 -13.80 -9.01
C ALA A 111 -19.90 -13.86 -10.23
N VAL A 112 -19.36 -13.79 -11.45
CA VAL A 112 -20.13 -13.97 -12.71
C VAL A 112 -20.72 -15.38 -12.80
N ARG A 113 -20.05 -16.39 -12.25
CA ARG A 113 -20.55 -17.78 -12.18
C ARG A 113 -21.48 -18.03 -10.99
N ASN A 114 -21.98 -16.99 -10.32
CA ASN A 114 -22.79 -17.07 -9.09
C ASN A 114 -22.10 -17.80 -7.92
N VAL A 115 -20.77 -17.93 -7.95
CA VAL A 115 -19.97 -18.48 -6.85
C VAL A 115 -19.42 -17.33 -6.02
N MET A 116 -19.97 -17.15 -4.81
CA MET A 116 -19.47 -16.14 -3.88
C MET A 116 -18.25 -16.67 -3.14
N ILE A 117 -17.06 -16.16 -3.49
CA ILE A 117 -15.83 -16.46 -2.76
C ILE A 117 -15.62 -15.41 -1.64
N PRO A 118 -15.70 -15.79 -0.36
CA PRO A 118 -15.53 -14.85 0.74
C PRO A 118 -14.08 -14.33 0.82
N ALA A 119 -13.92 -13.14 1.40
CA ALA A 119 -12.61 -12.59 1.70
C ALA A 119 -11.89 -13.46 2.75
N ASP A 120 -10.70 -13.94 2.42
CA ASP A 120 -9.93 -14.81 3.31
C ASP A 120 -9.15 -14.00 4.35
N LYS A 121 -9.00 -14.55 5.57
CA LYS A 121 -8.27 -13.86 6.67
C LYS A 121 -6.83 -13.53 6.28
N SER A 122 -6.18 -14.41 5.51
CA SER A 122 -4.83 -14.20 4.98
C SER A 122 -4.71 -12.93 4.15
N GLY A 123 -5.75 -12.59 3.37
CA GLY A 123 -5.79 -11.37 2.56
C GLY A 123 -5.84 -10.09 3.41
N LYS A 124 -6.49 -10.14 4.59
CA LYS A 124 -6.54 -8.99 5.51
C LYS A 124 -5.18 -8.73 6.16
N PHE A 125 -4.51 -9.77 6.64
CA PHE A 125 -3.16 -9.66 7.21
C PHE A 125 -2.16 -9.12 6.20
N LYS A 126 -2.27 -9.55 4.93
CA LYS A 126 -1.46 -9.03 3.82
C LYS A 126 -1.68 -7.53 3.61
N THR A 127 -2.93 -7.07 3.53
CA THR A 127 -3.20 -5.63 3.34
C THR A 127 -2.68 -4.82 4.53
N LEU A 128 -2.88 -5.32 5.76
CA LEU A 128 -2.38 -4.66 6.96
C LEU A 128 -0.85 -4.57 6.96
N SER A 129 -0.15 -5.65 6.58
CA SER A 129 1.32 -5.62 6.51
C SER A 129 1.82 -4.61 5.49
N GLN A 130 1.15 -4.48 4.33
CA GLN A 130 1.50 -3.49 3.33
C GLN A 130 1.32 -2.05 3.80
N ILE A 131 0.19 -1.76 4.47
CA ILE A 131 -0.06 -0.44 5.05
C ILE A 131 1.02 -0.10 6.09
N ILE A 132 1.38 -1.05 6.96
CA ILE A 132 2.44 -0.86 7.96
C ILE A 132 3.77 -0.57 7.28
N VAL A 133 4.15 -1.35 6.26
CA VAL A 133 5.40 -1.14 5.52
C VAL A 133 5.43 0.24 4.87
N ILE A 134 4.32 0.69 4.28
CA ILE A 134 4.23 2.02 3.69
C ILE A 134 4.43 3.10 4.76
N ILE A 135 3.70 3.03 5.88
CA ILE A 135 3.82 4.01 6.97
C ILE A 135 5.24 4.06 7.53
N VAL A 136 5.86 2.91 7.80
CA VAL A 136 7.25 2.83 8.29
C VAL A 136 8.21 3.46 7.29
N THR A 137 8.05 3.15 6.00
CA THR A 137 8.89 3.70 4.93
C THR A 137 8.76 5.23 4.85
N MET A 138 7.54 5.76 4.95
CA MET A 138 7.31 7.21 4.97
C MET A 138 7.89 7.88 6.21
N VAL A 139 7.77 7.26 7.39
CA VAL A 139 8.36 7.81 8.62
C VAL A 139 9.88 7.86 8.52
N ILE A 140 10.51 6.86 7.93
CA ILE A 140 11.95 6.86 7.65
C ILE A 140 12.31 8.01 6.70
N LEU A 141 11.55 8.20 5.62
CA LEU A 141 11.77 9.30 4.68
C LEU A 141 11.65 10.67 5.37
N ILE A 142 10.59 10.87 6.16
CA ILE A 142 10.38 12.09 6.95
C ILE A 142 11.54 12.33 7.92
N ALA A 143 12.04 11.28 8.57
CA ALA A 143 13.16 11.40 9.49
C ALA A 143 14.45 11.81 8.76
N TYR A 144 14.69 11.33 7.55
CA TYR A 144 15.81 11.76 6.72
C TYR A 144 15.69 13.22 6.28
N GLU A 145 14.51 13.64 5.84
CA GLU A 145 14.27 15.04 5.45
C GLU A 145 14.33 15.99 6.64
N ALA A 146 13.77 15.61 7.79
CA ALA A 146 13.87 16.37 9.03
C ALA A 146 15.34 16.55 9.45
N PHE A 147 16.12 15.47 9.35
CA PHE A 147 17.55 15.53 9.65
C PHE A 147 18.26 16.52 8.73
N PHE A 148 18.03 16.44 7.42
CA PHE A 148 18.61 17.36 6.45
C PHE A 148 18.19 18.83 6.70
N GLU A 149 16.91 19.07 6.98
CA GLU A 149 16.36 20.42 7.16
C GLU A 149 16.78 21.08 8.47
N PHE A 150 16.78 20.34 9.59
CA PHE A 150 17.06 20.92 10.91
C PHE A 150 18.52 20.82 11.35
N VAL A 151 19.28 19.84 10.84
CA VAL A 151 20.71 19.66 11.17
C VAL A 151 21.61 20.24 10.08
N GLY A 152 21.12 20.38 8.84
CA GLY A 152 21.87 20.95 7.72
C GLY A 152 23.03 20.08 7.21
N LEU A 153 23.17 18.86 7.71
CA LEU A 153 24.18 17.89 7.29
C LEU A 153 23.53 16.81 6.44
N THR A 154 24.12 16.48 5.29
CA THR A 154 23.71 15.31 4.54
C THR A 154 24.08 14.04 5.31
N PRO A 155 23.29 12.96 5.21
CA PRO A 155 23.65 11.67 5.82
C PRO A 155 25.05 11.18 5.43
N ASP A 156 25.50 11.49 4.21
CA ASP A 156 26.86 11.17 3.73
C ASP A 156 27.95 12.02 4.39
N ALA A 157 27.68 13.29 4.71
CA ALA A 157 28.60 14.11 5.50
C ALA A 157 28.76 13.57 6.93
N LEU A 158 27.71 12.94 7.48
CA LEU A 158 27.77 12.28 8.79
C LEU A 158 28.66 11.03 8.80
N ARG A 159 28.71 10.29 7.68
CA ARG A 159 29.58 9.11 7.53
C ARG A 159 31.07 9.48 7.54
N LEU A 160 31.41 10.69 7.10
CA LEU A 160 32.78 11.20 7.08
C LEU A 160 33.27 11.65 8.46
N TYR A 161 32.37 11.94 9.40
CA TYR A 161 32.71 12.54 10.70
C TYR A 161 32.87 11.53 11.86
N ASP A 162 32.89 10.22 11.58
CA ASP A 162 33.07 9.12 12.56
C ASP A 162 32.27 9.28 13.87
N PHE A 163 31.01 9.70 13.74
CA PHE A 163 30.05 9.67 14.82
C PHE A 163 29.52 8.23 14.96
N GLY A 164 30.31 7.33 15.56
CA GLY A 164 30.11 5.86 15.54
C GLY A 164 28.68 5.35 15.85
N SER A 165 27.92 6.05 16.69
CA SER A 165 26.51 5.70 17.00
C SER A 165 25.52 6.07 15.87
N TYR A 166 25.84 7.07 15.06
CA TYR A 166 24.98 7.57 13.98
C TYR A 166 25.23 6.84 12.65
N ALA A 167 26.43 6.29 12.45
CA ALA A 167 26.75 5.43 11.32
C ALA A 167 25.94 4.11 11.32
N THR A 168 25.73 3.51 12.49
CA THR A 168 24.91 2.31 12.64
C THR A 168 23.42 2.61 12.46
N LEU A 169 22.94 3.72 13.04
CA LEU A 169 21.55 4.17 12.89
C LEU A 169 21.20 4.49 11.43
N SER A 170 22.06 5.22 10.72
CA SER A 170 21.86 5.54 9.30
C SER A 170 21.84 4.30 8.41
N LEU A 171 22.65 3.29 8.71
CA LEU A 171 22.67 2.03 7.97
C LEU A 171 21.41 1.19 8.21
N ILE A 172 20.87 1.20 9.43
CA ILE A 172 19.59 0.55 9.74
C ILE A 172 18.46 1.25 8.98
N MET A 173 18.38 2.58 9.04
CA MET A 173 17.33 3.36 8.38
C MET A 173 17.34 3.20 6.86
N GLU A 174 18.52 3.09 6.24
CA GLU A 174 18.65 2.87 4.78
C GLU A 174 18.17 1.47 4.37
N LYS A 175 18.48 0.44 5.17
CA LYS A 175 18.14 -0.95 4.81
C LYS A 175 16.74 -1.38 5.25
N MET A 176 16.13 -0.67 6.20
CA MET A 176 14.84 -1.04 6.78
C MET A 176 13.68 -1.08 5.76
N PRO A 177 13.51 -0.10 4.84
CA PRO A 177 12.44 -0.14 3.84
C PRO A 177 12.52 -1.36 2.92
N PHE A 178 13.74 -1.75 2.51
CA PHE A 178 13.98 -2.96 1.73
C PHE A 178 13.49 -4.22 2.46
N TRP A 179 13.95 -4.44 3.69
CA TRP A 179 13.59 -5.65 4.46
C TRP A 179 12.10 -5.67 4.83
N ALA A 180 11.53 -4.51 5.17
CA ALA A 180 10.10 -4.37 5.42
C ALA A 180 9.28 -4.76 4.18
N THR A 181 9.72 -4.31 2.99
CA THR A 181 9.08 -4.66 1.72
C THR A 181 9.22 -6.15 1.39
N ILE A 182 10.37 -6.77 1.67
CA ILE A 182 10.53 -8.24 1.55
C ILE A 182 9.50 -8.98 2.40
N VAL A 183 9.28 -8.56 3.65
CA VAL A 183 8.26 -9.17 4.52
C VAL A 183 6.86 -9.02 3.92
N ALA A 184 6.52 -7.85 3.38
CA ALA A 184 5.25 -7.65 2.67
C ALA A 184 5.12 -8.55 1.43
N VAL A 185 6.18 -8.73 0.64
CA VAL A 185 6.22 -9.65 -0.50
C VAL A 185 5.96 -11.08 -0.04
N MET A 186 6.61 -11.54 1.03
CA MET A 186 6.43 -12.88 1.57
C MET A 186 4.97 -13.14 2.00
N PHE A 187 4.36 -12.21 2.73
CA PHE A 187 2.93 -12.31 3.06
C PHE A 187 2.03 -12.27 1.82
N THR A 188 2.42 -11.52 0.80
CA THR A 188 1.68 -11.41 -0.45
C THR A 188 1.68 -12.72 -1.22
N ILE A 189 2.84 -13.35 -1.36
CA ILE A 189 3.00 -14.65 -2.00
C ILE A 189 2.24 -15.71 -1.21
N TYR A 190 2.47 -15.80 0.11
CA TYR A 190 1.79 -16.76 0.97
C TYR A 190 0.26 -16.66 0.86
N SER A 191 -0.28 -15.44 0.95
CA SER A 191 -1.72 -15.24 0.83
C SER A 191 -2.25 -15.52 -0.58
N GLY A 192 -1.48 -15.24 -1.64
CA GLY A 192 -1.84 -15.56 -3.01
C GLY A 192 -1.92 -17.07 -3.25
N VAL A 193 -0.85 -17.80 -2.89
CA VAL A 193 -0.78 -19.26 -3.00
C VAL A 193 -1.89 -19.94 -2.20
N ASN A 194 -2.07 -19.54 -0.93
CA ASN A 194 -3.12 -20.10 -0.08
C ASN A 194 -4.52 -19.90 -0.70
N TYR A 195 -4.80 -18.73 -1.29
CA TYR A 195 -6.07 -18.47 -1.93
C TYR A 195 -6.29 -19.36 -3.16
N ILE A 196 -5.28 -19.46 -4.04
CA ILE A 196 -5.36 -20.29 -5.25
C ILE A 196 -5.56 -21.76 -4.88
N LEU A 197 -4.79 -22.29 -3.92
CA LEU A 197 -4.92 -23.68 -3.47
C LEU A 197 -6.29 -23.98 -2.86
N LYS A 198 -6.82 -23.06 -2.06
CA LYS A 198 -8.13 -23.20 -1.41
C LYS A 198 -9.27 -23.26 -2.43
N TYR A 199 -9.18 -22.52 -3.53
CA TYR A 199 -10.25 -22.42 -4.51
C TYR A 199 -9.95 -23.15 -5.84
N ARG A 200 -8.85 -23.90 -5.93
CA ARG A 200 -8.43 -24.60 -7.16
C ARG A 200 -9.54 -25.48 -7.78
N LYS A 201 -10.33 -26.16 -6.95
CA LYS A 201 -11.37 -27.10 -7.41
C LYS A 201 -12.52 -26.40 -8.15
N LEU A 202 -12.87 -25.19 -7.73
CA LEU A 202 -13.90 -24.38 -8.40
C LEU A 202 -13.53 -24.01 -9.83
N PHE A 203 -12.23 -23.96 -10.12
CA PHE A 203 -11.71 -23.62 -11.45
C PHE A 203 -11.29 -24.84 -12.27
N SER A 204 -11.12 -26.02 -11.65
CA SER A 204 -10.77 -27.26 -12.37
C SER A 204 -12.00 -28.05 -12.88
N GLU A 205 -13.18 -27.85 -12.30
CA GLU A 205 -14.40 -28.61 -12.66
C GLU A 205 -15.14 -28.10 -13.92
N ASN A 206 -14.52 -27.23 -14.72
CA ASN A 206 -15.13 -26.71 -15.96
C ASN A 206 -14.15 -26.70 -17.15
N GLY A 207 -13.23 -27.67 -17.20
CA GLY A 207 -12.41 -27.97 -18.38
C GLY A 207 -12.96 -29.17 -19.12
#